data_AF-A0A193SRW3-F1
#
_entry.id   AF-A0A193SRW3-F1
#
_cell.length_a   1.000
_cell.length_b   1.000
_cell.length_c   1.000
_cell.angle_alpha   90.00
_cell.angle_beta   90.00
_cell.angle_gamma   90.00
#
_symmetry.space_group_name_H-M   'P 1'
#
loop_
_entity.id
_entity.type
_entity.pdbx_description
1 polymer ?
#
loop_
_entity_poly.entity_id
_entity_poly.type
_entity_poly.pdbx_seq_one_letter_code
_entity_poly.pdbx_strand_id
1 'polypeptide(L)'
;MDTWTIVVNIAQTFAAVAAAASAVFAGLTVKNYLKDRANAHLLSHAKTSLQRAFEALCGTTQAGAPPHDRLAWLTSARLIEEYKATKERISDKLTLQECESHEEHWRHQFYMRLEALQAGPASYFTPRPQGSEIQKTSAIIIHHFATWPEGRIDPLSKYQSSDDTYDKLGIHMKWFHLRIFCNRP
;
A
#
# COMPACT_ATOMS: atom_id res chain seq x y z
N MET A 1 51.34 19.57 -42.86
CA MET A 1 50.20 19.34 -41.95
C MET A 1 50.82 18.86 -40.64
N ASP A 2 50.91 19.74 -39.64
CA ASP A 2 51.73 19.50 -38.46
C ASP A 2 51.09 18.48 -37.54
N THR A 3 51.79 17.38 -37.28
CA THR A 3 51.35 16.26 -36.42
C THR A 3 50.84 16.71 -35.07
N TRP A 4 51.38 17.80 -34.52
CA TRP A 4 50.95 18.43 -33.27
C TRP A 4 49.50 18.96 -33.31
N THR A 5 49.08 19.57 -34.42
CA THR A 5 47.72 20.12 -34.57
C THR A 5 46.67 19.02 -34.67
N ILE A 6 47.02 17.88 -35.27
CA ILE A 6 46.15 16.70 -35.35
C ILE A 6 45.95 16.11 -33.95
N VAL A 7 47.03 15.97 -33.16
CA VAL A 7 46.95 15.44 -31.79
C VAL A 7 46.11 16.35 -30.88
N VAL A 8 46.26 17.67 -30.98
CA VAL A 8 45.46 18.63 -30.19
C VAL A 8 43.97 18.57 -30.55
N ASN A 9 43.63 18.54 -31.84
CA ASN A 9 42.23 18.45 -32.28
C ASN A 9 41.57 17.11 -31.88
N ILE A 10 42.33 16.02 -31.92
CA ILE A 10 41.87 14.70 -31.45
C ILE A 10 41.63 14.74 -29.93
N ALA A 11 42.57 15.29 -29.15
CA ALA A 11 42.41 15.40 -27.70
C ALA A 11 41.20 16.28 -27.30
N GLN A 12 40.99 17.40 -28.00
CA GLN A 12 39.85 18.30 -27.75
C GLN A 12 38.51 17.67 -28.12
N THR A 13 38.44 16.91 -29.23
CA THR A 13 37.20 16.20 -29.60
C THR A 13 36.89 15.06 -28.62
N PHE A 14 37.89 14.30 -28.17
CA PHE A 14 37.70 13.29 -27.12
C PHE A 14 37.25 13.91 -25.79
N ALA A 15 37.86 15.03 -25.37
CA ALA A 15 37.46 15.74 -24.16
C ALA A 15 36.02 16.26 -24.25
N ALA A 16 35.61 16.81 -25.40
CA ALA A 16 34.25 17.30 -25.62
C ALA A 16 33.21 16.17 -25.61
N VAL A 17 33.50 15.02 -26.23
CA VAL A 17 32.63 13.84 -26.21
C VAL A 17 32.52 13.26 -24.79
N ALA A 18 33.63 13.17 -24.07
CA ALA A 18 33.64 12.71 -22.68
C ALA A 18 32.85 13.65 -21.76
N ALA A 19 32.98 14.97 -21.93
CA ALA A 19 32.21 15.97 -21.19
C ALA A 19 30.71 15.88 -21.49
N ALA A 20 30.33 15.72 -22.77
CA ALA A 20 28.93 15.57 -23.17
C ALA A 20 28.32 14.28 -22.61
N ALA A 21 29.03 13.15 -22.70
CA ALA A 21 28.60 11.88 -22.10
C ALA A 21 28.43 12.02 -20.58
N SER A 22 29.39 12.65 -19.90
CA SER A 22 29.34 12.88 -18.45
C SER A 22 28.15 13.75 -18.05
N ALA A 23 27.86 14.81 -18.80
CA ALA A 23 26.69 15.65 -18.57
C ALA A 23 25.37 14.89 -18.75
N VAL A 24 25.28 14.01 -19.75
CA VAL A 24 24.11 13.13 -19.95
C VAL A 24 23.98 12.14 -18.79
N PHE A 25 25.05 11.46 -18.39
CA PHE A 25 25.02 10.53 -17.25
C PHE A 25 24.66 11.23 -15.94
N ALA A 26 25.23 12.40 -15.68
CA ALA A 26 24.88 13.21 -14.52
C ALA A 26 23.41 13.63 -14.54
N GLY A 27 22.91 14.10 -15.69
CA GLY A 27 21.50 14.46 -15.88
C GLY A 27 20.54 13.29 -15.66
N LEU A 28 20.87 12.10 -16.19
CA LEU A 28 20.11 10.87 -15.96
C LEU A 28 20.11 10.46 -14.48
N THR A 29 21.26 10.57 -13.81
CA THR A 29 21.41 10.22 -12.39
C THR A 29 20.59 11.15 -11.51
N VAL A 30 20.65 12.46 -11.75
CA VAL A 30 19.84 13.46 -11.03
C VAL A 30 18.36 13.21 -11.26
N LYS A 31 17.95 12.95 -12.51
CA LYS A 31 16.55 12.65 -12.84
C LYS A 31 16.05 11.41 -12.09
N ASN A 32 16.83 10.33 -12.07
CA ASN A 32 16.47 9.11 -11.35
C ASN A 32 16.37 9.37 -9.85
N TYR A 33 17.34 10.07 -9.26
CA TYR A 33 17.32 10.45 -7.85
C TYR A 33 16.07 11.28 -7.47
N LEU A 34 15.69 12.25 -8.31
CA LEU A 34 14.48 13.05 -8.10
C LEU A 34 13.21 12.20 -8.20
N LYS A 35 13.16 11.26 -9.16
CA LYS A 35 12.05 10.33 -9.30
C LYS A 35 11.92 9.41 -8.08
N ASP A 36 13.02 8.86 -7.59
CA ASP A 36 13.04 7.98 -6.43
C ASP A 36 12.60 8.72 -5.18
N ARG A 37 13.09 9.96 -4.99
CA ARG A 37 12.66 10.83 -3.89
C ARG A 37 11.16 11.14 -3.97
N ALA A 38 10.63 11.44 -5.16
CA ALA A 38 9.21 11.72 -5.35
C ALA A 38 8.35 10.49 -5.02
N ASN A 39 8.73 9.30 -5.50
CA ASN A 39 8.04 8.05 -5.21
C ASN A 39 8.08 7.71 -3.70
N ALA A 40 9.23 7.88 -3.05
CA ALA A 40 9.35 7.69 -1.59
C ALA A 40 8.43 8.62 -0.80
N HIS A 41 8.31 9.89 -1.24
CA HIS A 41 7.43 10.86 -0.62
C HIS A 41 5.94 10.51 -0.80
N LEU A 42 5.57 10.01 -1.99
CA LEU A 42 4.21 9.52 -2.28
C LEU A 42 3.87 8.30 -1.42
N LEU A 43 4.79 7.33 -1.33
CA LEU A 43 4.62 6.14 -0.49
C LEU A 43 4.43 6.50 0.99
N SER A 44 5.26 7.42 1.52
CA SER A 44 5.14 7.90 2.89
C SER A 44 3.78 8.57 3.14
N HIS A 45 3.33 9.42 2.21
CA HIS A 45 2.02 10.07 2.28
C HIS A 45 0.87 9.07 2.20
N ALA A 46 0.95 8.07 1.33
CA ALA A 46 -0.03 7.01 1.19
C ALA A 46 -0.17 6.19 2.49
N LYS A 47 0.95 5.76 3.08
CA LYS A 47 0.99 5.03 4.37
C LYS A 47 0.37 5.85 5.49
N THR A 48 0.77 7.12 5.59
CA THR A 48 0.26 8.05 6.62
C THR A 48 -1.23 8.31 6.44
N SER A 49 -1.72 8.42 5.21
CA SER A 49 -3.14 8.64 4.92
C SER A 49 -4.00 7.46 5.38
N LEU A 50 -3.59 6.21 5.09
CA LEU A 50 -4.30 5.03 5.58
C LEU A 50 -4.27 4.90 7.10
N GLN A 51 -3.11 5.15 7.72
CA GLN A 51 -2.99 5.14 9.18
C GLN A 51 -3.94 6.15 9.82
N ARG A 52 -3.91 7.41 9.35
CA ARG A 52 -4.81 8.45 9.86
C ARG A 52 -6.28 8.15 9.57
N ALA A 53 -6.59 7.51 8.44
CA ALA A 53 -7.94 7.09 8.12
C ALA A 53 -8.46 6.08 9.15
N PHE A 54 -7.62 5.12 9.53
CA PHE A 54 -7.96 4.11 10.53
C PHE A 54 -8.07 4.72 11.92
N GLU A 55 -7.11 5.55 12.32
CA GLU A 55 -7.12 6.28 13.60
C GLU A 55 -8.38 7.17 13.72
N ALA A 56 -8.74 7.89 12.66
CA ALA A 56 -9.95 8.70 12.62
C ALA A 56 -11.21 7.85 12.82
N LEU A 57 -11.27 6.65 12.22
CA LEU A 57 -12.40 5.74 12.40
C LEU A 57 -12.46 5.16 13.81
N CYS A 58 -11.32 4.80 14.41
CA CYS A 58 -11.27 4.20 15.74
C CYS A 58 -11.51 5.23 16.86
N GLY A 59 -11.12 6.49 16.65
CA GLY A 59 -11.10 7.50 17.71
C GLY A 59 -10.19 7.07 18.86
N THR A 60 -10.65 7.25 20.10
CA THR A 60 -9.88 6.87 21.31
C THR A 60 -9.95 5.37 21.64
N THR A 61 -10.82 4.62 20.96
CA THR A 61 -11.09 3.21 21.31
C THR A 61 -10.63 2.29 20.18
N GLN A 62 -9.71 1.38 20.49
CA GLN A 62 -9.21 0.38 19.53
C GLN A 62 -9.99 -0.95 19.58
N ALA A 63 -10.87 -1.13 20.57
CA ALA A 63 -11.65 -2.36 20.76
C ALA A 63 -13.12 -2.21 20.35
N GLY A 64 -13.75 -3.32 19.94
CA GLY A 64 -15.19 -3.41 19.66
C GLY A 64 -15.61 -2.80 18.33
N ALA A 65 -16.75 -2.12 18.30
CA ALA A 65 -17.27 -1.39 17.13
C ALA A 65 -16.76 0.06 17.07
N PRO A 66 -16.58 0.65 15.88
CA PRO A 66 -16.21 2.06 15.74
C PRO A 66 -17.24 2.97 16.43
N PRO A 67 -16.80 4.11 17.00
CA PRO A 67 -17.73 5.11 17.54
C PRO A 67 -18.73 5.57 16.48
N HIS A 68 -19.97 5.78 16.92
CA HIS A 68 -21.03 6.36 16.08
C HIS A 68 -20.82 7.88 15.95
N ASP A 69 -19.78 8.28 15.23
CA ASP A 69 -19.39 9.68 15.02
C ASP A 69 -19.34 10.00 13.52
N ARG A 70 -20.24 10.87 13.06
CA ARG A 70 -20.32 11.26 11.64
C ARG A 70 -19.00 11.85 11.12
N LEU A 71 -18.30 12.66 11.90
CA LEU A 71 -17.06 13.31 11.48
C LEU A 71 -15.90 12.31 11.36
N ALA A 72 -15.84 11.34 12.27
CA ALA A 72 -14.88 10.24 12.22
C ALA A 72 -15.01 9.45 10.89
N TRP A 73 -16.23 9.02 10.56
CA TRP A 73 -16.52 8.28 9.34
C TRP A 73 -16.22 9.11 8.08
N LEU A 74 -16.62 10.38 8.05
CA LEU A 74 -16.30 11.28 6.94
C LEU A 74 -14.81 11.49 6.74
N THR A 75 -14.07 11.70 7.82
CA THR A 75 -12.64 11.95 7.80
C THR A 75 -11.90 10.71 7.31
N SER A 76 -12.26 9.54 7.84
CA SER A 76 -11.72 8.26 7.41
C SER A 76 -11.94 8.02 5.91
N ALA A 77 -13.17 8.19 5.41
CA ALA A 77 -13.48 8.02 3.99
C ALA A 77 -12.68 8.98 3.08
N ARG A 78 -12.56 10.26 3.46
CA ARG A 78 -11.77 11.23 2.69
C ARG A 78 -10.29 10.86 2.62
N LEU A 79 -9.73 10.38 3.73
CA LEU A 79 -8.32 9.95 3.78
C LEU A 79 -8.07 8.66 2.97
N ILE A 80 -9.06 7.77 2.88
CA ILE A 80 -9.02 6.61 1.98
C ILE A 80 -9.01 7.06 0.51
N GLU A 81 -9.85 8.02 0.13
CA GLU A 81 -9.85 8.56 -1.24
C GLU A 81 -8.54 9.30 -1.57
N GLU A 82 -8.00 10.07 -0.63
CA GLU A 82 -6.68 10.70 -0.76
C GLU A 82 -5.56 9.66 -0.94
N TYR A 83 -5.62 8.55 -0.21
CA TYR A 83 -4.72 7.42 -0.38
C TYR A 83 -4.81 6.86 -1.81
N LYS A 84 -6.01 6.61 -2.34
CA LYS A 84 -6.21 6.08 -3.70
C LYS A 84 -5.60 7.01 -4.75
N ALA A 85 -5.90 8.32 -4.65
CA ALA A 85 -5.33 9.33 -5.54
C ALA A 85 -3.80 9.41 -5.43
N THR A 86 -3.23 9.20 -4.24
CA THR A 86 -1.78 9.16 -4.03
C THR A 86 -1.15 7.92 -4.65
N LYS A 87 -1.77 6.74 -4.48
CA LYS A 87 -1.32 5.47 -5.05
C LYS A 87 -1.22 5.55 -6.58
N GLU A 88 -2.21 6.15 -7.24
CA GLU A 88 -2.23 6.34 -8.70
C GLU A 88 -1.06 7.17 -9.24
N ARG A 89 -0.43 8.00 -8.40
CA ARG A 89 0.71 8.85 -8.78
C ARG A 89 2.05 8.13 -8.63
N ILE A 90 2.10 6.96 -7.99
CA ILE A 90 3.33 6.19 -7.82
C ILE A 90 3.68 5.54 -9.15
N SER A 91 4.81 5.93 -9.72
CA SER A 91 5.24 5.49 -11.06
C SER A 91 6.26 4.36 -11.02
N ASP A 92 6.92 4.16 -9.88
CA ASP A 92 7.88 3.08 -9.68
C ASP A 92 7.16 1.80 -9.24
N LYS A 93 7.47 0.68 -9.91
CA LYS A 93 6.79 -0.59 -9.69
C LYS A 93 7.09 -1.18 -8.30
N LEU A 94 8.33 -1.05 -7.84
CA LEU A 94 8.74 -1.57 -6.54
C LEU A 94 8.05 -0.79 -5.41
N THR A 95 8.05 0.54 -5.53
CA THR A 95 7.35 1.44 -4.60
C THR A 95 5.84 1.17 -4.60
N LEU A 96 5.26 0.91 -5.77
CA LEU A 96 3.83 0.56 -5.88
C LEU A 96 3.53 -0.76 -5.18
N GLN A 97 4.37 -1.79 -5.38
CA GLN A 97 4.23 -3.07 -4.69
C GLN A 97 4.33 -2.93 -3.16
N GLU A 98 5.26 -2.09 -2.67
CA GLU A 98 5.33 -1.78 -1.23
C GLU A 98 4.05 -1.07 -0.75
N CYS A 99 3.55 -0.11 -1.52
CA CYS A 99 2.29 0.57 -1.22
C CYS A 99 1.11 -0.41 -1.13
N GLU A 100 1.05 -1.39 -2.04
CA GLU A 100 0.01 -2.43 -2.06
C GLU A 100 0.10 -3.39 -0.88
N SER A 101 1.30 -3.71 -0.41
CA SER A 101 1.48 -4.49 0.81
C SER A 101 0.96 -3.75 2.05
N HIS A 102 1.21 -2.44 2.14
CA HIS A 102 0.64 -1.61 3.20
C HIS A 102 -0.88 -1.49 3.09
N GLU A 103 -1.42 -1.40 1.88
CA GLU A 103 -2.85 -1.40 1.62
C GLU A 103 -3.52 -2.67 2.18
N GLU A 104 -2.95 -3.85 1.91
CA GLU A 104 -3.48 -5.13 2.40
C GLU A 104 -3.50 -5.20 3.92
N HIS A 105 -2.42 -4.74 4.57
CA HIS A 105 -2.37 -4.66 6.03
C HIS A 105 -3.52 -3.80 6.57
N TRP A 106 -3.68 -2.57 6.07
CA TRP A 106 -4.71 -1.66 6.56
C TRP A 106 -6.11 -2.14 6.21
N ARG A 107 -6.33 -2.68 5.00
CA ARG A 107 -7.59 -3.30 4.60
C ARG A 107 -8.05 -4.35 5.62
N HIS A 108 -7.14 -5.21 6.06
CA HIS A 108 -7.44 -6.18 7.10
C HIS A 108 -7.74 -5.52 8.46
N GLN A 109 -6.98 -4.49 8.87
CA GLN A 109 -7.28 -3.74 10.10
C GLN A 109 -8.69 -3.13 10.07
N PHE A 110 -9.08 -2.50 8.96
CA PHE A 110 -10.43 -1.98 8.75
C PHE A 110 -11.47 -3.10 8.80
N TYR A 111 -11.22 -4.24 8.15
CA TYR A 111 -12.11 -5.40 8.19
C TYR A 111 -12.37 -5.85 9.63
N MET A 112 -11.31 -6.09 10.41
CA MET A 112 -11.42 -6.51 11.81
C MET A 112 -12.21 -5.50 12.66
N ARG A 113 -12.00 -4.20 12.42
CA ARG A 113 -12.71 -3.14 13.14
C ARG A 113 -14.20 -3.10 12.79
N LEU A 114 -14.54 -3.33 11.52
CA LEU A 114 -15.92 -3.33 11.04
C LEU A 114 -16.65 -4.64 11.34
N GLU A 115 -15.95 -5.76 11.51
CA GLU A 115 -16.54 -7.06 11.85
C GLU A 115 -17.37 -6.99 13.14
N ALA A 116 -16.92 -6.18 14.12
CA ALA A 116 -17.67 -5.92 15.34
C ALA A 116 -19.05 -5.26 15.13
N LEU A 117 -19.29 -4.64 13.96
CA LEU A 117 -20.60 -4.12 13.59
C LEU A 117 -21.55 -5.22 13.11
N GLN A 118 -21.03 -6.32 12.54
CA GLN A 118 -21.88 -7.45 12.12
C GLN A 118 -22.51 -8.15 13.32
N ALA A 119 -21.74 -8.31 14.39
CA ALA A 119 -22.24 -8.82 15.67
C ALA A 119 -22.98 -7.76 16.52
N GLY A 120 -22.98 -6.50 16.06
CA GLY A 120 -23.55 -5.36 16.77
C GLY A 120 -25.05 -5.20 16.57
N PRO A 121 -25.67 -4.24 17.26
CA PRO A 121 -27.09 -3.95 17.10
C PRO A 121 -27.38 -3.42 15.69
N ALA A 122 -28.43 -3.94 15.04
CA ALA A 122 -28.89 -3.50 13.72
C ALA A 122 -29.17 -1.98 13.64
N SER A 123 -29.44 -1.36 14.79
CA SER A 123 -29.65 0.08 14.93
C SER A 123 -28.38 0.93 14.85
N TYR A 124 -27.18 0.33 14.64
CA TYR A 124 -25.93 1.09 14.63
C TYR A 124 -25.96 2.23 13.61
N PHE A 125 -26.36 1.98 12.37
CA PHE A 125 -26.45 3.01 11.33
C PHE A 125 -27.75 3.84 11.37
N THR A 126 -28.62 3.59 12.35
CA THR A 126 -29.88 4.32 12.46
C THR A 126 -29.63 5.69 13.08
N PRO A 127 -30.24 6.77 12.55
CA PRO A 127 -30.16 8.10 13.15
C PRO A 127 -30.53 8.05 14.64
N ARG A 128 -29.69 8.63 15.50
CA ARG A 128 -29.98 8.73 16.94
C ARG A 128 -30.75 10.03 17.20
N PRO A 129 -31.71 10.05 18.15
CA PRO A 129 -32.52 11.24 18.44
C PRO A 129 -31.73 12.52 18.75
N GLN A 130 -30.50 12.39 19.25
CA GLN A 130 -29.61 13.48 19.64
C GLN A 130 -28.23 13.38 18.97
N GLY A 131 -28.05 12.50 17.98
CA GLY A 131 -26.76 12.21 17.36
C GLY A 131 -26.76 12.50 15.87
N SER A 132 -25.62 12.92 15.34
CA SER A 132 -25.43 13.08 13.90
C SER A 132 -25.48 11.73 13.19
N GLU A 133 -26.33 11.59 12.17
CA GLU A 133 -26.41 10.40 11.30
C GLU A 133 -25.06 10.17 10.58
N ILE A 134 -24.55 8.93 10.61
CA ILE A 134 -23.39 8.55 9.81
C ILE A 134 -23.70 8.78 8.34
N GLN A 135 -22.81 9.46 7.62
CA GLN A 135 -23.03 9.68 6.19
C GLN A 135 -22.91 8.35 5.43
N LYS A 136 -23.98 7.95 4.74
CA LYS A 136 -24.05 6.68 3.99
C LYS A 136 -22.88 6.48 3.03
N THR A 137 -22.51 7.50 2.26
CA THR A 137 -21.36 7.44 1.33
C THR A 137 -20.06 7.09 2.05
N SER A 138 -19.78 7.73 3.19
CA SER A 138 -18.58 7.44 3.97
C SER A 138 -18.58 6.00 4.47
N ALA A 139 -19.73 5.48 4.92
CA ALA A 139 -19.84 4.10 5.34
C ALA A 139 -19.58 3.13 4.20
N ILE A 140 -20.17 3.36 3.02
CA ILE A 140 -19.96 2.52 1.83
C ILE A 140 -18.48 2.50 1.43
N ILE A 141 -17.82 3.65 1.37
CA ILE A 141 -16.39 3.75 0.99
C ILE A 141 -15.52 2.91 1.93
N ILE A 142 -15.72 3.03 3.24
CA ILE A 142 -14.90 2.34 4.24
C ILE A 142 -15.15 0.83 4.19
N HIS A 143 -16.41 0.40 4.08
CA HIS A 143 -16.72 -1.04 3.96
C HIS A 143 -16.15 -1.62 2.66
N HIS A 144 -16.34 -0.93 1.53
CA HIS A 144 -15.76 -1.35 0.27
C HIS A 144 -14.22 -1.40 0.32
N PHE A 145 -13.58 -0.45 1.00
CA PHE A 145 -12.13 -0.49 1.21
C PHE A 145 -11.71 -1.67 2.08
N ALA A 146 -12.51 -2.07 3.07
CA ALA A 146 -12.20 -3.20 3.95
C ALA A 146 -12.40 -4.57 3.28
N THR A 147 -13.29 -4.68 2.30
CA THR A 147 -13.57 -5.92 1.58
C THR A 147 -12.42 -6.29 0.64
N TRP A 148 -12.19 -7.59 0.43
CA TRP A 148 -11.24 -8.06 -0.58
C TRP A 148 -11.69 -7.62 -1.99
N PRO A 149 -10.84 -6.98 -2.80
CA PRO A 149 -11.25 -6.51 -4.12
C PRO A 149 -11.61 -7.67 -5.05
N GLU A 150 -12.72 -7.53 -5.77
CA GLU A 150 -13.09 -8.48 -6.82
C GLU A 150 -12.01 -8.51 -7.92
N GLY A 151 -11.61 -9.70 -8.34
CA GLY A 151 -10.59 -9.89 -9.37
C GLY A 151 -9.13 -9.74 -8.90
N ARG A 152 -8.86 -9.38 -7.64
CA ARG A 152 -7.50 -9.41 -7.10
C ARG A 152 -7.06 -10.87 -6.93
N ILE A 153 -5.97 -11.22 -7.60
CA ILE A 153 -5.35 -12.54 -7.49
C ILE A 153 -4.78 -12.69 -6.08
N ASP A 154 -5.27 -13.67 -5.35
CA ASP A 154 -4.72 -14.04 -4.04
C ASP A 154 -3.29 -14.60 -4.23
N PRO A 155 -2.25 -14.04 -3.58
CA PRO A 155 -0.90 -14.60 -3.62
C PRO A 155 -0.80 -16.07 -3.19
N LEU A 156 -1.79 -16.56 -2.42
CA LEU A 156 -1.90 -17.96 -2.00
C LEU A 156 -2.47 -18.87 -3.09
N SER A 157 -3.04 -18.34 -4.17
CA SER A 157 -3.60 -19.12 -5.28
C SER A 157 -2.58 -19.99 -6.02
N LYS A 158 -1.28 -19.74 -5.82
CA LYS A 158 -0.18 -20.60 -6.32
C LYS A 158 -0.10 -21.96 -5.64
N TYR A 159 -0.78 -22.12 -4.50
CA TYR A 159 -0.90 -23.37 -3.78
C TYR A 159 -2.28 -23.96 -4.06
N GLN A 160 -2.32 -25.07 -4.80
CA GLN A 160 -3.59 -25.64 -5.30
C GLN A 160 -4.38 -26.36 -4.20
N SER A 161 -3.66 -26.96 -3.24
CA SER A 161 -4.23 -27.69 -2.11
C SER A 161 -3.31 -27.59 -0.89
N SER A 162 -3.83 -27.98 0.27
CA SER A 162 -3.03 -28.14 1.50
C SER A 162 -1.87 -29.12 1.29
N ASP A 163 -2.08 -30.15 0.47
CA ASP A 163 -1.11 -31.19 0.18
C ASP A 163 0.01 -30.66 -0.71
N ASP A 164 -0.34 -29.95 -1.78
CA ASP A 164 0.62 -29.24 -2.64
C ASP A 164 1.44 -28.20 -1.85
N THR A 165 0.79 -27.51 -0.90
CA THR A 165 1.48 -26.57 0.00
C THR A 165 2.50 -27.29 0.89
N TYR A 166 2.10 -28.42 1.46
CA TYR A 166 2.97 -29.23 2.31
C TYR A 166 4.16 -29.78 1.53
N ASP A 167 3.94 -30.30 0.32
CA ASP A 167 5.01 -30.86 -0.52
C ASP A 167 6.04 -29.79 -0.91
N LYS A 168 5.60 -28.54 -1.10
CA LYS A 168 6.47 -27.40 -1.47
C LYS A 168 7.22 -26.79 -0.28
N LEU A 169 6.57 -26.64 0.88
CA LEU A 169 7.10 -25.85 2.01
C LEU A 169 7.49 -26.71 3.22
N GLY A 170 6.85 -27.86 3.39
CA GLY A 170 6.91 -28.68 4.59
C GLY A 170 6.27 -28.00 5.82
N ILE A 171 6.17 -28.76 6.92
CA ILE A 171 5.82 -28.21 8.24
C ILE A 171 6.93 -28.61 9.21
N HIS A 172 7.58 -27.62 9.82
CA HIS A 172 8.64 -27.87 10.81
C HIS A 172 8.11 -28.71 11.99
N MET A 173 8.94 -29.64 12.50
CA MET A 173 8.55 -30.57 13.59
C MET A 173 8.08 -29.91 14.88
N LYS A 174 8.42 -28.63 15.07
CA LYS A 174 8.03 -27.84 16.26
C LYS A 174 6.54 -27.51 16.27
N TRP A 175 5.90 -27.52 15.10
CA TRP A 175 4.48 -27.21 14.93
C TRP A 175 3.65 -28.50 14.93
N PHE A 176 3.80 -29.30 15.98
CA PHE A 176 3.19 -30.63 16.08
C PHE A 176 1.67 -30.62 15.91
N HIS A 177 0.97 -29.68 16.56
CA HIS A 177 -0.48 -29.57 16.42
C HIS A 177 -0.92 -29.21 14.98
N LEU A 178 -0.12 -28.41 14.26
CA LEU A 178 -0.40 -28.10 12.86
C LEU A 178 -0.20 -29.32 11.97
N ARG A 179 0.82 -30.14 12.25
CA ARG A 179 1.05 -31.41 11.53
C ARG A 179 -0.11 -32.38 11.72
N ILE A 180 -0.59 -32.53 12.96
CA ILE A 180 -1.80 -33.32 13.26
C ILE A 180 -2.99 -32.78 12.47
N PHE A 181 -3.25 -31.47 12.52
CA PHE A 181 -4.35 -30.84 11.80
C PHE A 181 -4.28 -31.10 10.29
N CYS A 182 -3.07 -31.11 9.71
CA CYS A 182 -2.84 -31.39 8.30
C CYS A 182 -2.72 -32.89 7.96
N ASN A 183 -2.94 -33.81 8.91
CA ASN A 183 -2.74 -35.25 8.75
C ASN A 183 -1.33 -35.61 8.24
N ARG A 184 -0.31 -34.92 8.73
CA ARG A 184 1.09 -35.17 8.41
C ARG A 184 1.82 -35.73 9.64
N PRO A 185 2.64 -36.78 9.48
CA PRO A 185 3.50 -37.27 10.56
C PRO A 185 4.46 -36.17 10.98
#